data_AF-A0A7Y3NWM9-F1
#
_entry.id   AF-A0A7Y3NWM9-F1
#
_cell.length_a   1.000
_cell.length_b   1.000
_cell.length_c   1.000
_cell.angle_alpha   90.00
_cell.angle_beta   90.00
_cell.angle_gamma   90.00
#
_symmetry.space_group_name_H-M   'P 1'
#
loop_
_entity.id
_entity.type
_entity.pdbx_description
1 polymer ?
#
loop_
_entity_poly.entity_id
_entity_poly.type
_entity_poly.pdbx_seq_one_letter_code
_entity_poly.pdbx_strand_id
1 'polypeptide(L)'
;MVNLVTADYVNSVVAGAGGISSAMLNNLITAASVMTQTYCRRQFVPNRWVEKYDATPVGYLMLRQIPVLALNLVTLYPQSASPLTCSPTQFDIQAGTGRISMLPDATAGFPDFWALGALAEDGLPALGRGIIQVDYTAGCGYLTVATAAIAPGFQTVPLAAMGGMAGEGNTLQPWQIAVGATLTVDPGLTTQESITVSGVSATTISATFAQPHADQAQVVGALIPADLQLAVALMVGNLLNQPDLTKSRESLGRTMGYEYFIRPGDLVLTPEIKAILGPYRDVLV
;
A
#
# COMPACT_ATOMS: atom_id res chain seq x y z
N MET A 1 3.09 -1.75 10.22
CA MET A 1 3.77 -0.66 9.47
C MET A 1 4.53 -1.28 8.32
N VAL A 2 4.60 -0.62 7.18
CA VAL A 2 5.23 -1.18 5.97
C VAL A 2 6.51 -0.41 5.66
N ASN A 3 7.56 -1.17 5.35
CA ASN A 3 8.89 -0.67 5.05
C ASN A 3 8.97 -0.22 3.60
N LEU A 4 9.57 0.95 3.35
CA LEU A 4 9.82 1.46 1.99
C LEU A 4 10.99 0.75 1.32
N VAL A 5 11.79 0.01 2.08
CA VAL A 5 13.03 -0.63 1.61
C VAL A 5 13.24 -1.94 2.37
N THR A 6 13.93 -2.89 1.75
CA THR A 6 14.26 -4.17 2.39
C THR A 6 15.56 -4.08 3.20
N ALA A 7 15.75 -4.99 4.15
CA ALA A 7 17.00 -5.13 4.89
C ALA A 7 18.19 -5.39 3.96
N ASP A 8 18.01 -6.22 2.94
CA ASP A 8 19.06 -6.55 1.97
C ASP A 8 19.52 -5.32 1.18
N TYR A 9 18.59 -4.47 0.75
CA TYR A 9 18.95 -3.22 0.08
C TYR A 9 19.73 -2.30 1.01
N VAL A 10 19.30 -2.13 2.27
CA VAL A 10 20.05 -1.31 3.24
C VAL A 10 21.45 -1.87 3.47
N ASN A 11 21.61 -3.18 3.60
CA ASN A 11 22.92 -3.83 3.73
C ASN A 11 23.81 -3.61 2.50
N SER A 12 23.23 -3.50 1.30
CA SER A 12 23.98 -3.23 0.07
C SER A 12 24.47 -1.77 -0.04
N VAL A 13 23.76 -0.83 0.58
CA VAL A 13 24.05 0.62 0.51
C VAL A 13 24.87 1.10 1.70
N VAL A 14 24.62 0.58 2.90
CA VAL A 14 25.25 1.03 4.14
C VAL A 14 26.35 0.06 4.56
N ALA A 15 27.60 0.43 4.29
CA ALA A 15 28.76 -0.30 4.78
C ALA A 15 28.74 -0.36 6.33
N GLY A 16 28.77 -1.57 6.91
CA GLY A 16 28.79 -1.77 8.36
C GLY A 16 27.47 -2.22 9.00
N ALA A 17 26.38 -2.37 8.24
CA ALA A 17 25.11 -2.90 8.75
C ALA A 17 25.16 -4.41 9.11
N GLY A 18 26.20 -5.15 8.72
CA GLY A 18 26.31 -6.59 9.01
C GLY A 18 26.45 -6.97 10.49
N GLY A 19 26.70 -5.99 11.39
CA GLY A 19 26.87 -6.22 12.82
C GLY A 19 25.63 -5.98 13.69
N ILE A 20 24.51 -5.54 13.12
CA ILE A 20 23.25 -5.30 13.85
C ILE A 20 22.29 -6.47 13.69
N SER A 21 21.43 -6.70 14.68
CA SER A 21 20.40 -7.73 14.59
C SER A 21 19.35 -7.36 13.53
N SER A 22 18.79 -8.36 12.86
CA SER A 22 17.74 -8.15 11.85
C SER A 22 16.51 -7.42 12.40
N ALA A 23 16.17 -7.66 13.68
CA ALA A 23 15.08 -6.96 14.36
C ALA A 23 15.37 -5.46 14.52
N MET A 24 16.59 -5.10 14.93
CA MET A 24 17.00 -3.69 15.06
C MET A 24 17.03 -2.99 13.69
N LEU A 25 17.56 -3.66 12.66
CA LEU A 25 17.56 -3.14 11.30
C LEU A 25 16.14 -2.88 10.79
N ASN A 26 15.21 -3.83 11.00
CA ASN A 26 13.82 -3.65 10.62
C ASN A 26 13.13 -2.49 11.37
N ASN A 27 13.43 -2.29 12.65
CA ASN A 27 12.90 -1.15 13.42
C ASN A 27 13.44 0.19 12.89
N LEU A 28 14.73 0.26 12.56
CA LEU A 28 15.35 1.45 11.96
C LEU A 28 14.72 1.76 10.60
N ILE A 29 14.54 0.75 9.75
CA ILE A 29 13.88 0.88 8.45
C ILE A 29 12.44 1.38 8.62
N THR A 30 11.71 0.82 9.59
CA THR A 30 10.33 1.24 9.87
C THR A 30 10.28 2.72 10.28
N ALA A 31 11.13 3.13 11.22
CA ALA A 31 11.18 4.51 11.69
C ALA A 31 11.56 5.48 10.55
N ALA A 32 12.57 5.15 9.75
CA ALA A 32 13.00 5.94 8.60
C ALA A 32 11.92 6.01 7.50
N SER A 33 11.17 4.93 7.29
CA SER A 33 10.03 4.88 6.38
C SER A 33 8.89 5.81 6.82
N VAL A 34 8.58 5.83 8.12
CA VAL A 34 7.57 6.73 8.71
C VAL A 34 8.02 8.19 8.61
N MET A 35 9.28 8.48 8.91
CA MET A 35 9.85 9.83 8.81
C MET A 35 9.81 10.34 7.37
N THR A 36 10.14 9.49 6.40
CA THR A 36 10.07 9.81 4.96
C THR A 36 8.66 10.21 4.53
N GLN A 37 7.65 9.40 4.89
CA GLN A 37 6.25 9.69 4.59
C GLN A 37 5.76 10.97 5.28
N THR A 38 6.14 11.16 6.55
CA THR A 38 5.79 12.36 7.33
C THR A 38 6.40 13.63 6.73
N TYR A 39 7.68 13.58 6.37
CA TYR A 39 8.38 14.72 5.76
C TYR A 39 7.79 15.09 4.40
N CYS A 40 7.48 14.09 3.57
CA CYS A 40 6.90 14.32 2.26
C CYS A 40 5.41 14.69 2.32
N ARG A 41 4.73 14.40 3.45
CA ARG A 41 3.27 14.40 3.58
C ARG A 41 2.60 13.54 2.51
N ARG A 42 3.19 12.38 2.23
CA ARG A 42 2.73 11.43 1.22
C ARG A 42 2.72 10.01 1.76
N GLN A 43 1.79 9.22 1.25
CA GLN A 43 1.66 7.79 1.48
C GLN A 43 2.35 7.06 0.33
N PHE A 44 3.47 6.38 0.59
CA PHE A 44 4.19 5.65 -0.47
C PHE A 44 3.86 4.16 -0.47
N VAL A 45 3.43 3.62 0.67
CA VAL A 45 2.92 2.25 0.73
C VAL A 45 1.40 2.29 0.57
N PRO A 46 0.84 1.53 -0.38
CA PRO A 46 -0.60 1.32 -0.48
C PRO A 46 -1.27 1.01 0.86
N ASN A 47 -2.19 1.87 1.25
CA ASN A 47 -3.09 1.67 2.38
C ASN A 47 -4.48 2.19 2.03
N ARG A 48 -5.51 1.54 2.57
CA ARG A 48 -6.91 1.95 2.40
C ARG A 48 -7.25 3.04 3.41
N TRP A 49 -7.97 4.05 2.95
CA TRP A 49 -8.40 5.20 3.74
C TRP A 49 -9.87 5.47 3.52
N VAL A 50 -10.52 5.96 4.57
CA VAL A 50 -11.89 6.44 4.52
C VAL A 50 -11.89 7.86 5.06
N GLU A 51 -12.25 8.81 4.23
CA GLU A 51 -12.37 10.22 4.60
C GLU A 51 -13.82 10.68 4.55
N LYS A 52 -14.16 11.62 5.41
CA LYS A 52 -15.48 12.23 5.49
C LYS A 52 -15.35 13.73 5.28
N TYR A 53 -16.18 14.25 4.39
CA TYR A 53 -16.28 15.66 4.05
C TYR A 53 -17.70 16.13 4.32
N ASP A 54 -17.84 17.39 4.67
CA ASP A 54 -19.14 18.04 4.62
C ASP A 54 -19.56 18.20 3.15
N ALA A 55 -20.85 18.03 2.84
CA ALA A 55 -21.39 18.23 1.50
C ALA A 55 -21.49 19.72 1.11
N THR A 56 -20.51 20.53 1.52
CA THR A 56 -20.42 21.94 1.12
C THR A 56 -20.15 21.99 -0.39
N PRO A 57 -20.88 22.82 -1.16
CA PRO A 57 -20.73 22.88 -2.60
C PRO A 57 -19.33 23.41 -2.95
N VAL A 58 -18.50 22.53 -3.50
CA VAL A 58 -17.15 22.81 -4.02
C VAL A 58 -17.04 22.20 -5.41
N GLY A 59 -16.09 22.60 -6.25
CA GLY A 59 -15.94 21.98 -7.58
C GLY A 59 -15.17 20.65 -7.58
N TYR A 60 -14.59 20.27 -6.43
CA TYR A 60 -13.72 19.11 -6.25
C TYR A 60 -13.50 18.85 -4.75
N LEU A 61 -13.13 17.61 -4.40
CA LEU A 61 -12.62 17.28 -3.06
C LEU A 61 -11.11 17.07 -3.13
N MET A 62 -10.43 17.36 -2.02
CA MET A 62 -8.99 17.11 -1.84
C MET A 62 -8.81 15.98 -0.82
N LEU A 63 -8.30 14.84 -1.30
CA LEU A 63 -7.91 13.72 -0.46
C LEU A 63 -6.60 14.04 0.28
N ARG A 64 -6.54 13.72 1.57
CA ARG A 64 -5.36 14.04 2.40
C ARG A 64 -4.18 13.11 2.14
N GLN A 65 -4.45 11.87 1.74
CA GLN A 65 -3.40 10.88 1.50
C GLN A 65 -3.13 10.78 0.01
N ILE A 66 -1.92 11.13 -0.39
CA ILE A 66 -1.46 11.14 -1.78
C ILE A 66 -0.13 10.39 -1.93
N PRO A 67 0.20 9.84 -3.11
CA PRO A 67 -0.66 9.76 -4.29
C PRO A 67 -1.85 8.80 -4.10
N VAL A 68 -2.96 9.10 -4.77
CA VAL A 68 -4.16 8.25 -4.80
C VAL A 68 -3.96 7.16 -5.84
N LEU A 69 -3.94 5.91 -5.41
CA LEU A 69 -3.76 4.76 -6.29
C LEU A 69 -5.08 4.32 -6.92
N ALA A 70 -6.14 4.27 -6.12
CA ALA A 70 -7.46 3.85 -6.58
C ALA A 70 -8.55 4.51 -5.73
N LEU A 71 -9.63 4.94 -6.36
CA LEU A 71 -10.87 5.28 -5.67
C LEU A 71 -11.72 4.01 -5.60
N ASN A 72 -12.14 3.61 -4.40
CA ASN A 72 -12.86 2.37 -4.19
C ASN A 72 -14.38 2.60 -4.20
N LEU A 73 -14.83 3.63 -3.48
CA LEU A 73 -16.25 3.96 -3.33
C LEU A 73 -16.44 5.41 -2.89
N VAL A 74 -17.46 6.08 -3.42
CA VAL A 74 -17.93 7.37 -2.88
C VAL A 74 -19.37 7.19 -2.42
N THR A 75 -19.65 7.56 -1.18
CA THR A 75 -20.98 7.45 -0.58
C THR A 75 -21.43 8.80 -0.06
N LEU A 76 -22.61 9.25 -0.51
CA LEU A 76 -23.29 10.40 0.04
C LEU A 76 -24.26 9.93 1.14
N TYR A 77 -24.16 10.54 2.32
CA TYR A 77 -25.07 10.38 3.43
C TYR A 77 -25.93 11.64 3.57
N PRO A 78 -27.09 11.71 2.90
CA PRO A 78 -28.03 12.80 3.08
C PRO A 78 -28.61 12.80 4.50
N GLN A 79 -29.01 13.96 5.03
CA GLN A 79 -29.44 14.08 6.44
C GLN A 79 -30.74 13.32 6.75
N SER A 80 -31.60 13.12 5.74
CA SER A 80 -32.97 12.62 5.88
C SER A 80 -33.32 11.49 4.90
N ALA A 81 -32.32 10.92 4.22
CA ALA A 81 -32.54 9.87 3.22
C ALA A 81 -31.49 8.75 3.34
N SER A 82 -31.72 7.66 2.61
CA SER A 82 -30.78 6.54 2.56
C SER A 82 -29.46 6.95 1.90
N PRO A 83 -28.32 6.32 2.27
CA PRO A 83 -27.06 6.57 1.61
C PRO A 83 -27.12 6.26 0.13
N LEU A 84 -26.48 7.09 -0.68
CA LEU A 84 -26.37 6.92 -2.12
C LEU A 84 -24.91 6.64 -2.46
N THR A 85 -24.63 5.56 -3.18
CA THR A 85 -23.27 5.17 -3.58
C THR A 85 -23.03 5.45 -5.06
N CYS A 86 -21.86 6.00 -5.37
CA CYS A 86 -21.40 6.24 -6.73
C CYS A 86 -20.29 5.27 -7.11
N SER A 87 -20.25 4.90 -8.40
CA SER A 87 -19.13 4.15 -8.96
C SER A 87 -17.89 5.04 -9.04
N PRO A 88 -16.69 4.54 -8.70
CA PRO A 88 -15.44 5.27 -8.90
C PRO A 88 -15.23 5.78 -10.34
N THR A 89 -15.79 5.08 -11.33
CA THR A 89 -15.68 5.45 -12.76
C THR A 89 -16.39 6.75 -13.12
N GLN A 90 -17.21 7.29 -12.21
CA GLN A 90 -17.91 8.56 -12.38
C GLN A 90 -17.04 9.77 -11.99
N PHE A 91 -15.80 9.55 -11.55
CA PHE A 91 -14.90 10.59 -11.07
C PHE A 91 -13.61 10.62 -11.88
N ASP A 92 -13.15 11.84 -12.18
CA ASP A 92 -11.78 12.12 -12.57
C ASP A 92 -10.92 12.28 -11.31
N ILE A 93 -9.79 11.57 -11.27
CA ILE A 93 -8.89 11.51 -10.12
C ILE A 93 -7.51 11.98 -10.56
N GLN A 94 -7.08 13.12 -10.05
CA GLN A 94 -5.71 13.59 -10.21
C GLN A 94 -4.83 12.96 -9.12
N ALA A 95 -4.35 11.75 -9.38
CA ALA A 95 -3.64 10.90 -8.41
C ALA A 95 -2.52 11.64 -7.64
N GLY A 96 -1.76 12.51 -8.31
CA GLY A 96 -0.64 13.23 -7.69
C GLY A 96 -1.03 14.34 -6.71
N THR A 97 -2.22 14.93 -6.87
CA THR A 97 -2.72 16.03 -6.02
C THR A 97 -3.81 15.57 -5.05
N GLY A 98 -4.36 14.37 -5.25
CA GLY A 98 -5.50 13.88 -4.48
C GLY A 98 -6.82 14.60 -4.82
N ARG A 99 -6.83 15.41 -5.89
CA ARG A 99 -8.04 16.08 -6.35
C ARG A 99 -8.97 15.07 -7.02
N ILE A 100 -10.22 15.03 -6.56
CA ILE A 100 -11.29 14.26 -7.20
C ILE A 100 -12.39 15.21 -7.68
N SER A 101 -12.83 15.04 -8.92
CA SER A 101 -13.93 15.79 -9.52
C SER A 101 -14.88 14.84 -10.21
N MET A 102 -16.19 15.10 -10.14
CA MET A 102 -17.18 14.32 -10.88
C MET A 102 -17.03 14.58 -12.39
N LEU A 103 -17.14 13.53 -13.21
CA LEU A 103 -17.15 13.68 -14.66
C LEU A 103 -18.47 14.34 -15.10
N PRO A 104 -18.45 15.23 -16.13
CA PRO A 104 -19.64 15.97 -16.56
C PRO A 104 -20.82 15.08 -17.01
N ASP A 105 -20.53 13.90 -17.56
CA ASP A 105 -21.49 12.92 -18.09
C ASP A 105 -21.99 11.93 -17.04
N ALA A 106 -21.43 11.93 -15.83
CA ALA A 106 -21.83 11.03 -14.75
C ALA A 106 -23.17 11.40 -14.07
N THR A 107 -23.85 12.44 -14.54
CA THR A 107 -25.07 13.03 -13.95
C THR A 107 -26.35 12.21 -14.14
N ALA A 108 -26.32 11.12 -14.92
CA ALA A 108 -27.48 10.25 -15.09
C ALA A 108 -27.81 9.50 -13.78
N GLY A 109 -28.76 10.04 -13.00
CA GLY A 109 -29.29 9.42 -11.77
C GLY A 109 -28.65 9.89 -10.47
N PHE A 110 -27.70 10.83 -10.53
CA PHE A 110 -27.14 11.49 -9.36
C PHE A 110 -27.23 13.00 -9.56
N PRO A 111 -27.88 13.76 -8.64
CA PRO A 111 -27.83 15.21 -8.71
C PRO A 111 -26.36 15.61 -8.67
N ASP A 112 -25.98 16.59 -9.50
CA ASP A 112 -24.61 17.08 -9.57
C ASP A 112 -24.10 17.29 -8.14
N PHE A 113 -23.12 16.48 -7.77
CA PHE A 113 -22.74 16.22 -6.38
C PHE A 113 -22.32 17.52 -5.68
N TRP A 114 -21.83 18.46 -6.49
CA TRP A 114 -21.43 19.81 -6.15
C TRP A 114 -22.60 20.80 -6.09
N ALA A 115 -23.70 20.53 -6.78
CA ALA A 115 -24.91 21.33 -6.78
C ALA A 115 -25.87 20.96 -5.63
N LEU A 116 -25.63 19.89 -4.87
CA LEU A 116 -26.44 19.54 -3.70
C LEU A 116 -26.44 20.62 -2.60
N GLY A 117 -25.38 21.44 -2.54
CA GLY A 117 -25.38 22.65 -1.72
C GLY A 117 -26.25 23.78 -2.28
N ALA A 118 -26.37 23.88 -3.61
CA ALA A 118 -27.19 24.91 -4.28
C ALA A 118 -28.68 24.55 -4.28
N LEU A 119 -29.03 23.26 -4.35
CA LEU A 119 -30.42 22.79 -4.28
C LEU A 119 -31.09 23.02 -2.91
N ALA A 120 -30.32 23.41 -1.88
CA ALA A 120 -30.86 23.85 -0.60
C ALA A 120 -31.43 25.28 -0.63
N GLU A 121 -31.08 26.11 -1.62
CA GLU A 121 -31.57 27.50 -1.73
C GLU A 121 -32.89 27.61 -2.50
N ASP A 122 -33.18 26.72 -3.47
CA ASP A 122 -34.36 26.80 -4.35
C ASP A 122 -35.63 26.10 -3.81
N GLY A 123 -35.76 25.96 -2.49
CA GLY A 123 -37.02 25.56 -1.87
C GLY A 123 -37.35 24.07 -1.95
N LEU A 124 -36.36 23.19 -2.21
CA LEU A 124 -36.45 21.77 -1.85
C LEU A 124 -36.13 21.63 -0.35
N PRO A 125 -37.13 21.37 0.51
CA PRO A 125 -36.87 21.21 1.92
C PRO A 125 -36.05 19.93 2.17
N ALA A 126 -34.96 20.09 2.92
CA ALA A 126 -34.47 19.09 3.87
C ALA A 126 -33.51 17.97 3.43
N LEU A 127 -32.65 18.14 2.41
CA LEU A 127 -31.48 17.23 2.31
C LEU A 127 -30.37 17.54 3.31
N GLY A 128 -30.35 18.76 3.87
CA GLY A 128 -29.42 19.12 4.93
C GLY A 128 -27.95 19.10 4.50
N ARG A 129 -27.04 19.52 5.39
CA ARG A 129 -25.60 19.34 5.15
C ARG A 129 -25.26 17.86 5.29
N GLY A 130 -25.38 17.11 4.20
CA GLY A 130 -24.98 15.71 4.15
C GLY A 130 -23.49 15.50 4.40
N ILE A 131 -23.09 14.25 4.56
CA ILE A 131 -21.68 13.85 4.66
C ILE A 131 -21.30 13.10 3.38
N ILE A 132 -20.17 13.45 2.79
CA ILE A 132 -19.57 12.70 1.70
C ILE A 132 -18.49 11.82 2.30
N GLN A 133 -18.61 10.51 2.16
CA GLN A 133 -17.57 9.56 2.52
C GLN A 133 -16.85 9.09 1.27
N VAL A 134 -15.52 9.19 1.27
CA VAL A 134 -14.66 8.73 0.19
C VAL A 134 -13.79 7.59 0.71
N ASP A 135 -13.95 6.41 0.12
CA ASP A 135 -13.12 5.24 0.36
C ASP A 135 -12.15 5.08 -0.80
N TYR A 136 -10.85 5.09 -0.50
CA TYR A 136 -9.81 5.06 -1.51
C TYR A 136 -8.54 4.38 -0.99
N THR A 137 -7.64 4.03 -1.90
CA THR A 137 -6.33 3.49 -1.60
C THR A 137 -5.29 4.52 -2.01
N ALA A 138 -4.42 4.93 -1.08
CA ALA A 138 -3.30 5.84 -1.34
C ALA A 138 -1.97 5.11 -1.17
N GLY A 139 -0.99 5.43 -2.00
CA GLY A 139 0.26 4.71 -2.10
C GLY A 139 0.91 4.87 -3.48
N CYS A 140 2.20 4.61 -3.57
CA CYS A 140 2.80 4.26 -4.87
C CYS A 140 2.16 2.97 -5.36
N GLY A 141 1.99 2.82 -6.68
CA GLY A 141 1.39 1.62 -7.26
C GLY A 141 2.11 0.34 -6.87
N TYR A 142 1.55 -0.80 -7.25
CA TYR A 142 2.20 -2.09 -7.05
C TYR A 142 3.04 -2.44 -8.27
N LEU A 143 4.22 -3.04 -8.05
CA LEU A 143 4.89 -3.77 -9.11
C LEU A 143 4.10 -5.06 -9.28
N THR A 144 3.30 -5.12 -10.34
CA THR A 144 2.76 -6.39 -10.79
C THR A 144 3.81 -7.06 -11.68
N VAL A 145 4.35 -8.18 -11.23
CA VAL A 145 5.08 -9.06 -12.15
C VAL A 145 4.04 -9.95 -12.78
N ALA A 146 3.86 -9.80 -14.09
CA ALA A 146 3.11 -10.78 -14.86
C ALA A 146 3.82 -12.12 -14.70
N THR A 147 3.15 -13.06 -14.04
CA THR A 147 3.63 -14.43 -14.01
C THR A 147 3.12 -15.09 -15.28
N ALA A 148 3.97 -15.86 -15.97
CA ALA A 148 3.57 -16.54 -17.17
C ALA A 148 2.40 -17.50 -16.86
N ALA A 149 1.42 -17.56 -17.75
CA ALA A 149 0.32 -18.51 -17.69
C ALA A 149 0.85 -19.91 -17.40
N ILE A 150 0.21 -20.60 -16.47
CA ILE A 150 0.56 -21.98 -16.15
C ILE A 150 -0.12 -22.84 -17.22
N ALA A 151 0.67 -23.45 -18.09
CA ALA A 151 0.16 -24.38 -19.10
C ALA A 151 -0.17 -25.75 -18.47
N PRO A 152 -1.10 -26.53 -19.04
CA PRO A 152 -1.33 -27.91 -18.63
C PRO A 152 -0.04 -28.75 -18.66
N GLY A 153 0.04 -29.73 -17.77
CA GLY A 153 1.18 -30.64 -17.62
C GLY A 153 2.04 -30.34 -16.40
N PHE A 154 3.24 -30.93 -16.36
CA PHE A 154 4.18 -30.72 -15.28
C PHE A 154 4.79 -29.32 -15.36
N GLN A 155 4.62 -28.54 -14.30
CA GLN A 155 5.12 -27.17 -14.21
C GLN A 155 5.92 -26.98 -12.94
N THR A 156 6.97 -26.16 -13.04
CA THR A 156 7.68 -25.60 -11.88
C THR A 156 7.27 -24.15 -11.73
N VAL A 157 6.50 -23.87 -10.68
CA VAL A 157 5.90 -22.56 -10.41
C VAL A 157 6.68 -21.88 -9.29
N PRO A 158 7.16 -20.64 -9.46
CA PRO A 158 7.73 -19.87 -8.37
C PRO A 158 6.73 -19.75 -7.21
N LEU A 159 7.17 -19.90 -5.96
CA LEU A 159 6.32 -19.69 -4.78
C LEU A 159 5.66 -18.30 -4.80
N ALA A 160 6.37 -17.32 -5.35
CA ALA A 160 5.87 -15.97 -5.60
C ALA A 160 4.63 -15.97 -6.52
N ALA A 161 4.60 -16.83 -7.54
CA ALA A 161 3.51 -16.92 -8.52
C ALA A 161 2.28 -17.70 -8.03
N MET A 162 2.25 -18.18 -6.79
CA MET A 162 1.13 -18.93 -6.22
C MET A 162 -0.06 -18.05 -5.78
N GLY A 163 -0.19 -16.83 -6.33
CA GLY A 163 -1.43 -16.06 -6.19
C GLY A 163 -2.61 -16.95 -6.59
N GLY A 164 -3.64 -17.02 -5.75
CA GLY A 164 -4.82 -17.86 -6.03
C GLY A 164 -4.67 -19.36 -5.72
N MET A 165 -3.56 -19.82 -5.14
CA MET A 165 -3.46 -21.19 -4.62
C MET A 165 -3.75 -21.21 -3.11
N ALA A 166 -4.74 -22.00 -2.70
CA ALA A 166 -5.12 -22.19 -1.31
C ALA A 166 -4.84 -23.64 -0.87
N GLY A 167 -4.21 -23.82 0.29
CA GLY A 167 -4.17 -25.12 0.95
C GLY A 167 -5.54 -25.59 1.42
N GLU A 168 -5.67 -26.87 1.78
CA GLU A 168 -6.83 -27.36 2.53
C GLU A 168 -7.06 -26.46 3.77
N GLY A 169 -8.22 -25.82 3.84
CA GLY A 169 -8.56 -24.89 4.92
C GLY A 169 -8.02 -23.47 4.78
N ASN A 170 -7.55 -23.05 3.59
CA ASN A 170 -7.27 -21.64 3.25
C ASN A 170 -6.17 -20.95 4.11
N THR A 171 -5.28 -21.72 4.75
CA THR A 171 -4.33 -21.21 5.76
C THR A 171 -2.86 -21.57 5.51
N LEU A 172 -2.53 -22.34 4.47
CA LEU A 172 -1.14 -22.73 4.22
C LEU A 172 -0.31 -21.52 3.80
N GLN A 173 0.61 -21.14 4.69
CA GLN A 173 1.67 -20.20 4.37
C GLN A 173 2.67 -20.87 3.42
N PRO A 174 3.40 -20.13 2.55
CA PRO A 174 4.32 -20.72 1.58
C PRO A 174 5.36 -21.69 2.19
N TRP A 175 5.79 -21.45 3.44
CA TRP A 175 6.73 -22.30 4.16
C TRP A 175 6.12 -23.59 4.73
N GLN A 176 4.81 -23.80 4.60
CA GLN A 176 4.11 -25.01 5.06
C GLN A 176 3.82 -25.99 3.92
N ILE A 177 4.14 -25.63 2.68
CA ILE A 177 3.92 -26.49 1.52
C ILE A 177 5.01 -27.57 1.49
N ALA A 178 4.59 -28.83 1.53
CA ALA A 178 5.47 -29.99 1.44
C ALA A 178 5.14 -30.81 0.19
N VAL A 179 6.08 -31.67 -0.22
CA VAL A 179 5.81 -32.69 -1.23
C VAL A 179 4.66 -33.59 -0.73
N GLY A 180 3.69 -33.84 -1.59
CA GLY A 180 2.45 -34.55 -1.29
C GLY A 180 1.30 -33.67 -0.81
N ALA A 181 1.52 -32.37 -0.57
CA ALA A 181 0.44 -31.44 -0.23
C ALA A 181 -0.53 -31.26 -1.42
N THR A 182 -1.83 -31.21 -1.12
CA THR A 182 -2.86 -30.87 -2.09
C THR A 182 -3.17 -29.37 -2.01
N LEU A 183 -3.13 -28.69 -3.14
CA LEU A 183 -3.46 -27.27 -3.26
C LEU A 183 -4.66 -27.11 -4.19
N THR A 184 -5.61 -26.26 -3.80
CA THR A 184 -6.69 -25.80 -4.68
C THR A 184 -6.23 -24.57 -5.41
N VAL A 185 -6.20 -24.62 -6.74
CA VAL A 185 -5.85 -23.50 -7.62
C VAL A 185 -7.14 -22.83 -8.08
N ASP A 186 -7.16 -21.49 -8.16
CA ASP A 186 -8.30 -20.70 -8.66
C ASP A 186 -9.65 -20.99 -7.97
N PRO A 187 -9.71 -21.01 -6.62
CA PRO A 187 -10.92 -21.39 -5.90
C PRO A 187 -12.11 -20.49 -6.25
N GLY A 188 -13.22 -21.11 -6.62
CA GLY A 188 -14.47 -20.42 -7.02
C GLY A 188 -14.50 -19.96 -8.47
N LEU A 189 -13.47 -20.25 -9.28
CA LEU A 189 -13.44 -19.93 -10.71
C LEU A 189 -13.70 -21.17 -11.56
N THR A 190 -14.01 -20.97 -12.85
CA THR A 190 -14.24 -22.08 -13.80
C THR A 190 -12.98 -22.88 -14.11
N THR A 191 -11.80 -22.33 -13.82
CA THR A 191 -10.48 -22.97 -13.95
C THR A 191 -10.03 -23.69 -12.68
N GLN A 192 -10.90 -23.81 -11.66
CA GLN A 192 -10.51 -24.43 -10.39
C GLN A 192 -10.05 -25.88 -10.57
N GLU A 193 -8.90 -26.22 -10.00
CA GLU A 193 -8.42 -27.61 -9.91
C GLU A 193 -7.65 -27.89 -8.62
N SER A 194 -7.49 -29.18 -8.30
CA SER A 194 -6.68 -29.64 -7.16
C SER A 194 -5.40 -30.28 -7.67
N ILE A 195 -4.25 -29.71 -7.30
CA ILE A 195 -2.93 -30.22 -7.67
C ILE A 195 -2.26 -30.87 -6.47
N THR A 196 -1.46 -31.91 -6.72
CA THR A 196 -0.57 -32.49 -5.71
C THR A 196 0.85 -32.01 -5.97
N VAL A 197 1.48 -31.44 -4.95
CA VAL A 197 2.86 -30.93 -5.02
C VAL A 197 3.82 -32.11 -5.12
N SER A 198 4.54 -32.24 -6.23
CA SER A 198 5.52 -33.29 -6.48
C SER A 198 6.96 -32.87 -6.12
N GLY A 199 7.21 -31.57 -5.93
CA GLY A 199 8.53 -31.04 -5.55
C GLY A 199 8.42 -29.68 -4.88
N VAL A 200 9.30 -29.40 -3.93
CA VAL A 200 9.42 -28.10 -3.25
C VAL A 200 10.88 -27.70 -3.20
N SER A 201 11.18 -26.45 -3.57
CA SER A 201 12.46 -25.81 -3.34
C SER A 201 12.28 -24.58 -2.47
N ALA A 202 13.37 -23.88 -2.14
CA ALA A 202 13.30 -22.63 -1.39
C ALA A 202 12.46 -21.55 -2.09
N THR A 203 12.29 -21.62 -3.42
CA THR A 203 11.63 -20.56 -4.21
C THR A 203 10.59 -21.07 -5.19
N THR A 204 10.36 -22.39 -5.29
CA THR A 204 9.45 -22.98 -6.27
C THR A 204 8.69 -24.19 -5.72
N ILE A 205 7.53 -24.47 -6.28
CA ILE A 205 6.85 -25.77 -6.21
C ILE A 205 6.83 -26.39 -7.60
N SER A 206 6.75 -27.72 -7.66
CA SER A 206 6.46 -28.43 -8.91
C SER A 206 5.23 -29.30 -8.72
N ALA A 207 4.34 -29.29 -9.71
CA ALA A 207 3.11 -30.06 -9.72
C ALA A 207 2.65 -30.30 -11.16
N THR A 208 1.66 -31.17 -11.34
CA THR A 208 1.00 -31.37 -12.63
C THR A 208 -0.35 -30.66 -12.62
N PHE A 209 -0.58 -29.81 -13.62
CA PHE A 209 -1.81 -29.05 -13.81
C PHE A 209 -2.62 -29.68 -14.94
N ALA A 210 -3.92 -29.87 -14.73
CA ALA A 210 -4.81 -30.40 -15.75
C ALA A 210 -5.31 -29.31 -16.70
N GLN A 211 -5.33 -28.04 -16.26
CA GLN A 211 -5.91 -26.93 -17.00
C GLN A 211 -4.92 -25.76 -17.13
N PRO A 212 -5.11 -24.89 -18.15
CA PRO A 212 -4.37 -23.64 -18.19
C PRO A 212 -4.88 -22.69 -17.10
N HIS A 213 -3.96 -22.03 -16.39
CA HIS A 213 -4.29 -20.93 -15.48
C HIS A 213 -3.76 -19.61 -16.04
N ALA A 214 -4.62 -18.60 -16.01
CA ALA A 214 -4.27 -17.27 -16.48
C ALA A 214 -3.13 -16.66 -15.65
N ASP A 215 -2.35 -15.77 -16.26
CA ASP A 215 -1.35 -14.96 -15.60
C ASP A 215 -1.96 -14.34 -14.33
N GLN A 216 -1.55 -14.85 -13.17
CA GLN A 216 -1.88 -14.20 -11.90
C GLN A 216 -0.93 -13.00 -11.82
N ALA A 217 -1.46 -11.80 -12.01
CA ALA A 217 -0.69 -10.58 -11.79
C ALA A 217 -0.29 -10.54 -10.31
N GLN A 218 0.95 -10.92 -10.03
CA GLN A 218 1.43 -10.95 -8.66
C GLN A 218 1.82 -9.55 -8.27
N VAL A 219 1.25 -9.03 -7.18
CA VAL A 219 1.78 -7.86 -6.49
C VAL A 219 3.09 -8.26 -5.81
N VAL A 220 4.22 -7.96 -6.45
CA VAL A 220 5.57 -8.30 -5.95
C VAL A 220 6.06 -7.28 -4.91
N GLY A 221 5.44 -6.11 -4.85
CA GLY A 221 5.72 -5.08 -3.85
C GLY A 221 5.16 -3.74 -4.28
N ALA A 222 5.30 -2.72 -3.44
CA ALA A 222 5.05 -1.35 -3.89
C ALA A 222 6.17 -0.92 -4.86
N LEU A 223 5.81 -0.25 -5.96
CA LEU A 223 6.71 0.50 -6.84
C LEU A 223 7.23 1.72 -6.09
N ILE A 224 8.08 1.51 -5.09
CA ILE A 224 8.72 2.60 -4.37
C ILE A 224 9.84 3.16 -5.27
N PRO A 225 9.80 4.45 -5.64
CA PRO A 225 10.90 5.09 -6.37
C PRO A 225 12.26 4.84 -5.70
N ALA A 226 13.28 4.54 -6.51
CA ALA A 226 14.63 4.23 -6.01
C ALA A 226 15.19 5.34 -5.11
N ASP A 227 14.88 6.59 -5.43
CA ASP A 227 15.27 7.76 -4.63
C ASP A 227 14.72 7.70 -3.19
N LEU A 228 13.46 7.26 -3.01
CA LEU A 228 12.88 7.09 -1.68
C LEU A 228 13.54 5.94 -0.91
N GLN A 229 13.87 4.84 -1.61
CA GLN A 229 14.59 3.71 -1.01
C GLN A 229 15.99 4.14 -0.54
N LEU A 230 16.69 4.93 -1.38
CA LEU A 230 17.99 5.51 -1.05
C LEU A 230 17.90 6.48 0.12
N ALA A 231 16.91 7.39 0.15
CA ALA A 231 16.72 8.32 1.26
C ALA A 231 16.53 7.57 2.60
N VAL A 232 15.74 6.50 2.61
CA VAL A 232 15.55 5.65 3.80
C VAL A 232 16.85 4.93 4.18
N ALA A 233 17.57 4.35 3.23
CA ALA A 233 18.85 3.71 3.50
C ALA A 233 19.89 4.70 4.08
N LEU A 234 19.97 5.92 3.54
CA LEU A 234 20.85 6.97 4.06
C LEU A 234 20.45 7.43 5.46
N MET A 235 19.14 7.53 5.77
CA MET A 235 18.67 7.81 7.13
C MET A 235 19.11 6.72 8.12
N VAL A 236 18.96 5.44 7.73
CA VAL A 236 19.41 4.32 8.56
C VAL A 236 20.93 4.34 8.74
N GLY A 237 21.68 4.57 7.66
CA GLY A 237 23.15 4.67 7.72
C GLY A 237 23.63 5.83 8.58
N ASN A 238 22.97 6.99 8.49
CA ASN A 238 23.28 8.14 9.35
C ASN A 238 23.09 7.81 10.82
N LEU A 239 21.99 7.14 11.18
CA LEU A 239 21.80 6.68 12.55
C LEU A 239 22.95 5.76 12.95
N LEU A 240 23.19 4.67 12.20
CA LEU A 240 24.22 3.67 12.53
C LEU A 240 25.63 4.25 12.69
N ASN A 241 25.96 5.32 11.97
CA ASN A 241 27.25 6.00 12.01
C ASN A 241 27.35 7.07 13.10
N GLN A 242 26.30 7.37 13.87
CA GLN A 242 26.42 8.31 14.98
C GLN A 242 27.35 7.73 16.05
N PRO A 243 28.45 8.43 16.40
CA PRO A 243 29.43 7.93 17.36
C PRO A 243 28.81 7.68 18.74
N ASP A 244 27.76 8.43 19.07
CA ASP A 244 27.07 8.35 20.35
C ASP A 244 26.02 7.23 20.41
N LEU A 245 25.71 6.50 19.33
CA LEU A 245 24.86 5.31 19.40
C LEU A 245 25.46 4.23 20.33
N THR A 246 26.79 4.22 20.51
CA THR A 246 27.42 3.29 21.46
C THR A 246 27.14 3.67 22.92
N LYS A 247 26.95 4.96 23.24
CA LYS A 247 26.46 5.43 24.55
C LYS A 247 24.93 5.42 24.65
N SER A 248 24.26 5.66 23.52
CA SER A 248 22.81 5.60 23.34
C SER A 248 22.29 4.18 23.17
N ARG A 249 23.13 3.13 23.13
CA ARG A 249 22.65 1.74 23.30
C ARG A 249 21.89 1.58 24.61
N GLU A 250 22.21 2.39 25.63
CA GLU A 250 21.44 2.50 26.86
C GLU A 250 20.20 3.41 26.75
N SER A 251 20.17 4.41 25.84
CA SER A 251 19.00 5.31 25.66
C SER A 251 17.97 4.79 24.65
N LEU A 252 18.41 4.05 23.63
CA LEU A 252 17.61 3.22 22.73
C LEU A 252 17.17 1.92 23.42
N GLY A 253 17.79 1.61 24.57
CA GLY A 253 17.63 0.38 25.34
C GLY A 253 17.11 0.58 26.77
N ARG A 254 16.54 1.73 27.14
CA ARG A 254 15.68 1.80 28.34
C ARG A 254 14.32 1.19 28.01
N THR A 255 14.36 -0.14 27.95
CA THR A 255 13.25 -1.07 27.87
C THR A 255 12.30 -0.88 29.04
N MET A 256 11.09 -0.40 28.75
CA MET A 256 9.91 -1.07 29.30
C MET A 256 9.71 -2.35 28.47
N GLY A 257 10.46 -3.41 28.77
CA GLY A 257 10.27 -4.75 28.20
C GLY A 257 10.33 -4.88 26.66
N TYR A 258 11.49 -5.30 26.15
CA TYR A 258 11.70 -5.98 24.85
C TYR A 258 11.51 -5.25 23.50
N GLU A 259 11.16 -3.97 23.43
CA GLU A 259 11.11 -3.26 22.13
C GLU A 259 12.03 -2.03 22.07
N TYR A 260 12.93 -2.01 21.08
CA TYR A 260 13.73 -0.83 20.75
C TYR A 260 12.82 0.24 20.15
N PHE A 261 12.50 1.30 20.92
CA PHE A 261 11.64 2.38 20.46
C PHE A 261 12.48 3.55 19.92
N ILE A 262 12.65 3.61 18.60
CA ILE A 262 13.27 4.78 17.93
C ILE A 262 12.15 5.76 17.60
N ARG A 263 12.24 7.00 18.10
CA ARG A 263 11.26 8.02 17.74
C ARG A 263 11.59 8.56 16.36
N PRO A 264 10.60 8.79 15.48
CA PRO A 264 10.84 9.42 14.18
C PRO A 264 11.58 10.77 14.26
N GLY A 265 11.44 11.51 15.37
CA GLY A 265 12.13 12.78 15.58
C GLY A 265 13.64 12.68 15.82
N ASP A 266 14.16 11.49 16.13
CA ASP A 266 15.60 11.27 16.34
C ASP A 266 16.35 11.08 15.00
N LEU A 267 15.61 10.92 13.89
CA LEU A 267 16.17 10.80 12.55
C LEU A 267 16.55 12.18 12.01
N VAL A 268 17.85 12.39 11.81
CA VAL A 268 18.38 13.62 11.23
C VAL A 268 18.23 13.58 9.70
N LEU A 269 17.36 14.44 9.17
CA LEU A 269 17.27 14.70 7.74
C LEU A 269 18.41 15.64 7.30
N THR A 270 19.49 15.05 6.79
CA THR A 270 20.62 15.81 6.24
C THR A 270 20.22 16.57 4.96
N PRO A 271 20.99 17.60 4.54
CA PRO A 271 20.71 18.32 3.30
C PRO A 271 20.60 17.41 2.07
N GLU A 272 21.41 16.37 1.98
CA GLU A 272 21.42 15.40 0.87
C GLU A 272 20.11 14.61 0.84
N ILE A 273 19.66 14.12 2.00
CA ILE A 273 18.39 13.40 2.14
C ILE A 273 17.23 14.33 1.79
N LYS A 274 17.27 15.60 2.23
CA LYS A 274 16.24 16.59 1.87
C LYS A 274 16.22 16.89 0.38
N ALA A 275 17.39 16.92 -0.28
CA ALA A 275 17.47 17.12 -1.71
C ALA A 275 16.82 15.95 -2.48
N ILE A 276 17.08 14.71 -2.05
CA ILE A 276 16.45 13.50 -2.62
C ILE A 276 14.93 13.51 -2.41
N LEU A 277 14.46 13.89 -1.21
CA LEU A 277 13.03 13.93 -0.89
C LEU A 277 12.30 15.16 -1.43
N GLY A 278 13.02 16.20 -1.86
CA GLY A 278 12.49 17.48 -2.31
C GLY A 278 11.38 17.36 -3.37
N PRO A 279 11.57 16.59 -4.46
CA PRO A 279 10.55 16.39 -5.50
C PRO A 279 9.27 15.70 -5.03
N TYR A 280 9.32 14.98 -3.90
CA TYR A 280 8.18 14.24 -3.35
C TYR A 280 7.42 15.00 -2.27
N ARG A 281 7.96 16.14 -1.81
CA ARG A 281 7.34 16.94 -0.78
C ARG A 281 6.11 17.64 -1.33
N ASP A 282 5.03 17.60 -0.56
CA ASP A 282 3.88 18.45 -0.83
C ASP A 282 4.24 19.93 -0.61
N VAL A 283 4.20 20.69 -1.68
CA VAL A 283 4.38 22.15 -1.66
C VAL A 283 2.99 22.74 -1.68
N LEU A 284 2.49 23.10 -0.51
CA LEU A 284 1.27 23.90 -0.39
C LEU A 284 1.56 25.26 -1.02
N VAL A 285 1.07 25.47 -2.25
CA VAL A 285 1.11 26.76 -2.96
C VAL A 285 -0.07 27.62 -2.51
#